data_AF-A0A8K0SIT5-F1
#
_entry.id   AF-A0A8K0SIT5-F1
#
_cell.length_a   1.000
_cell.length_b   1.000
_cell.length_c   1.000
_cell.angle_alpha   90.00
_cell.angle_beta   90.00
_cell.angle_gamma   90.00
#
_symmetry.space_group_name_H-M   'P 1'
#
loop_
_entity.id
_entity.type
_entity.pdbx_description
1 polymer ?
#
loop_
_entity_poly.entity_id
_entity_poly.type
_entity_poly.pdbx_seq_one_letter_code
_entity_poly.pdbx_strand_id
1 'polypeptide(L)'
;MASSGSHLKYEPRTLEQREIDAKRNAPKYARERRLNAILTAKFLKAKQAFDNYYHYNMDAAFDADNGSWREAMDPWLRIKDTLFEFLQGYTKAAVDAKDTQLTGEALRNLAAAIIRVAKEDLAGAGRSNAFLDDSFRTSAMEYVETLRATYNLPQAQPDSSEEEEEA
;
A
#
# COMPACT_ATOMS: atom_id res chain seq x y z
N MET A 1 -11.61 -40.69 -30.20
CA MET A 1 -10.87 -39.59 -29.54
C MET A 1 -11.27 -39.58 -28.08
N ALA A 2 -10.42 -40.08 -27.18
CA ALA A 2 -10.70 -40.09 -25.75
C ALA A 2 -10.18 -38.79 -25.15
N SER A 3 -11.09 -37.93 -24.69
CA SER A 3 -10.76 -36.79 -23.84
C SER A 3 -10.39 -37.35 -22.46
N SER A 4 -9.09 -37.43 -22.17
CA SER A 4 -8.60 -37.77 -20.84
C SER A 4 -8.65 -36.50 -19.99
N GLY A 5 -9.85 -36.16 -19.49
CA GLY A 5 -10.03 -35.10 -18.51
C GLY A 5 -9.30 -35.49 -17.23
N SER A 6 -8.18 -34.83 -16.92
CA SER A 6 -7.51 -34.99 -15.64
C SER A 6 -8.39 -34.40 -14.53
N HIS A 7 -9.23 -35.23 -13.93
CA HIS A 7 -9.79 -34.92 -12.61
C HIS A 7 -8.65 -35.02 -11.60
N LEU A 8 -7.85 -33.95 -11.49
CA LEU A 8 -6.95 -33.76 -10.35
C LEU A 8 -7.83 -33.77 -9.10
N LYS A 9 -7.87 -34.91 -8.41
CA LYS A 9 -8.53 -35.04 -7.12
C LYS A 9 -7.80 -34.09 -6.17
N TYR A 10 -8.51 -33.13 -5.62
CA TYR A 10 -7.97 -32.27 -4.58
C TYR A 10 -7.71 -33.14 -3.34
N GLU A 11 -6.45 -33.51 -3.13
CA GLU A 11 -6.03 -34.18 -1.91
C GLU A 11 -5.81 -33.13 -0.82
N PRO A 12 -6.52 -33.22 0.32
CA PRO A 12 -6.31 -32.30 1.43
C PRO A 12 -4.88 -32.41 1.94
N ARG A 13 -4.21 -31.27 2.17
CA ARG A 13 -2.86 -31.25 2.78
C ARG A 13 -2.86 -31.97 4.13
N THR A 14 -1.81 -32.76 4.38
CA THR A 14 -1.57 -33.40 5.68
C THR A 14 -1.28 -32.35 6.75
N LEU A 15 -1.37 -32.75 8.03
CA LEU A 15 -1.09 -31.85 9.16
C LEU A 15 0.37 -31.35 9.11
N GLU A 16 1.33 -32.23 8.87
CA GLU A 16 2.74 -31.87 8.73
C GLU A 16 3.00 -30.88 7.59
N GLN A 17 2.34 -31.06 6.44
CA GLN A 17 2.45 -30.12 5.31
C GLN A 17 1.95 -28.74 5.71
N ARG A 18 0.79 -28.65 6.37
CA ARG A 18 0.24 -27.37 6.84
C ARG A 18 1.15 -26.68 7.84
N GLU A 19 1.78 -27.43 8.75
CA GLU A 19 2.74 -26.87 9.71
C GLU A 19 3.99 -26.32 9.02
N ILE A 20 4.52 -27.04 8.02
CA ILE A 20 5.65 -26.58 7.20
C ILE A 20 5.26 -25.30 6.44
N ASP A 21 4.09 -25.27 5.81
CA ASP A 21 3.58 -24.09 5.12
C ASP A 21 3.40 -22.90 6.05
N ALA A 22 2.85 -23.13 7.25
CA ALA A 22 2.65 -22.10 8.26
C ALA A 22 3.99 -21.50 8.70
N LYS A 23 5.02 -22.34 8.92
CA LYS A 23 6.38 -21.87 9.24
C LYS A 23 6.98 -21.06 8.10
N ARG A 24 6.84 -21.53 6.86
CA ARG A 24 7.35 -20.83 5.66
C ARG A 24 6.70 -19.47 5.46
N ASN A 25 5.40 -19.37 5.71
CA ASN A 25 4.63 -18.12 5.56
C ASN A 25 4.60 -17.26 6.82
N ALA A 26 5.21 -17.69 7.93
CA ALA A 26 5.19 -16.94 9.19
C ALA A 26 5.66 -15.48 9.05
N PRO A 27 6.72 -15.15 8.27
CA PRO A 27 7.13 -13.76 8.05
C PRO A 27 6.06 -12.93 7.33
N LYS A 28 5.40 -13.51 6.32
CA LYS A 28 4.30 -12.87 5.59
C LYS A 28 3.15 -12.52 6.53
N TYR A 29 2.70 -13.49 7.35
CA TYR A 29 1.63 -13.27 8.33
C TYR A 29 2.03 -12.30 9.45
N ALA A 30 3.30 -12.23 9.83
CA ALA A 30 3.77 -11.24 10.80
C ALA A 30 3.64 -9.81 10.26
N ARG A 31 4.04 -9.59 9.00
CA ARG A 31 3.88 -8.30 8.31
C ARG A 31 2.41 -7.90 8.20
N GLU A 32 1.55 -8.80 7.72
CA GLU A 32 0.12 -8.55 7.60
C GLU A 32 -0.54 -8.20 8.93
N ARG A 33 -0.25 -8.96 10.01
CA ARG A 33 -0.79 -8.66 11.35
C ARG A 33 -0.39 -7.28 11.84
N ARG A 34 0.87 -6.88 11.60
CA ARG A 34 1.36 -5.56 12.01
C ARG A 34 0.66 -4.44 11.24
N LEU A 35 0.50 -4.60 9.93
CA LEU A 35 -0.26 -3.66 9.11
C LEU A 35 -1.70 -3.56 9.59
N ASN A 36 -2.39 -4.69 9.74
CA ASN A 36 -3.80 -4.73 10.13
C ASN A 36 -4.05 -4.06 11.49
N ALA A 37 -3.06 -4.05 12.39
CA ALA A 37 -3.17 -3.37 13.68
C ALA A 37 -3.30 -1.84 13.55
N ILE A 38 -2.90 -1.24 12.42
CA ILE A 38 -3.04 0.21 12.19
C ILE A 38 -4.12 0.58 11.18
N LEU A 39 -4.64 -0.37 10.37
CA LEU A 39 -5.52 -0.07 9.23
C LEU A 39 -6.90 0.46 9.65
N THR A 40 -6.99 1.76 9.87
CA THR A 40 -8.24 2.52 9.87
C THR A 40 -8.75 2.69 8.43
N ALA A 41 -9.99 3.14 8.25
CA ALA A 41 -10.58 3.40 6.93
C ALA A 41 -9.69 4.33 6.06
N LYS A 42 -9.06 5.35 6.67
CA LYS A 42 -8.13 6.26 5.99
C LYS A 42 -6.90 5.53 5.47
N PHE A 43 -6.25 4.72 6.31
CA PHE A 43 -5.02 4.02 5.92
C PHE A 43 -5.28 2.85 4.97
N LEU A 44 -6.45 2.20 5.10
CA LEU A 44 -6.88 1.17 4.16
C LEU A 44 -7.07 1.75 2.75
N LYS A 45 -7.75 2.89 2.61
CA LYS A 45 -7.92 3.57 1.31
C LYS A 45 -6.57 3.97 0.70
N ALA A 46 -5.66 4.51 1.51
CA ALA A 46 -4.33 4.89 1.05
C ALA A 46 -3.50 3.68 0.58
N LYS A 47 -3.54 2.58 1.34
CA LYS A 47 -2.89 1.32 0.98
C LYS A 47 -3.45 0.77 -0.33
N GLN A 48 -4.78 0.72 -0.47
CA GLN A 48 -5.43 0.23 -1.68
C GLN A 48 -5.08 1.07 -2.90
N ALA A 49 -5.07 2.40 -2.78
CA ALA A 49 -4.68 3.28 -3.89
C ALA A 49 -3.24 2.99 -4.36
N PHE A 50 -2.32 2.85 -3.41
CA PHE A 50 -0.92 2.55 -3.69
C PHE A 50 -0.71 1.14 -4.27
N ASP A 51 -1.35 0.13 -3.68
CA ASP A 51 -1.29 -1.25 -4.17
C ASP A 51 -1.84 -1.37 -5.59
N ASN A 52 -2.98 -0.72 -5.87
CA ASN A 52 -3.62 -0.76 -7.18
C ASN A 52 -2.77 -0.08 -8.25
N TYR A 53 -2.13 1.04 -7.92
CA TYR A 53 -1.24 1.76 -8.85
C TYR A 53 -0.06 0.88 -9.29
N TYR A 54 0.55 0.13 -8.37
CA TYR A 54 1.67 -0.76 -8.66
C TYR A 54 1.26 -2.18 -9.03
N HIS A 55 -0.03 -2.48 -9.08
CA HIS A 55 -0.54 -3.86 -9.19
C HIS A 55 0.11 -4.82 -8.18
N TYR A 56 0.33 -4.33 -6.95
CA TYR A 56 1.08 -5.06 -5.93
C TYR A 56 0.35 -6.33 -5.49
N ASN A 57 1.10 -7.43 -5.46
CA ASN A 57 0.65 -8.72 -4.95
C ASN A 57 1.66 -9.26 -3.94
N MET A 58 1.24 -9.38 -2.68
CA MET A 58 2.10 -9.88 -1.61
C MET A 58 2.60 -11.30 -1.84
N ASP A 59 1.78 -12.19 -2.42
CA ASP A 59 2.18 -13.57 -2.72
C ASP A 59 3.22 -13.64 -3.84
N ALA A 60 3.20 -12.71 -4.78
CA ALA A 60 4.24 -12.60 -5.81
C ALA A 60 5.55 -12.05 -5.23
N ALA A 61 5.43 -11.11 -4.29
CA ALA A 61 6.55 -10.44 -3.64
C ALA A 61 7.24 -11.28 -2.55
N PHE A 62 6.53 -12.20 -1.90
CA PHE A 62 7.10 -13.07 -0.86
C PHE A 62 7.56 -14.41 -1.44
N ASP A 63 8.84 -14.69 -1.30
CA ASP A 63 9.41 -16.01 -1.60
C ASP A 63 9.31 -16.89 -0.35
N ALA A 64 8.28 -17.74 -0.29
CA ALA A 64 8.07 -18.65 0.84
C ALA A 64 9.11 -19.78 0.91
N ASP A 65 9.80 -20.09 -0.19
CA ASP A 65 10.83 -21.12 -0.19
C ASP A 65 12.11 -20.61 0.49
N ASN A 66 12.45 -19.35 0.24
CA ASN A 66 13.62 -18.67 0.83
C ASN A 66 13.29 -17.86 2.09
N GLY A 67 12.01 -17.69 2.42
CA GLY A 67 11.55 -16.86 3.55
C GLY A 67 11.87 -15.38 3.40
N SER A 68 11.95 -14.88 2.17
CA SER A 68 12.49 -13.54 1.86
C SER A 68 11.59 -12.71 0.97
N TRP A 69 11.68 -11.38 1.08
CA TRP A 69 10.96 -10.45 0.23
C TRP A 69 11.73 -10.11 -1.04
N ARG A 70 11.08 -10.21 -2.19
CA ARG A 70 11.59 -9.79 -3.50
C ARG A 70 11.40 -8.29 -3.65
N GLU A 71 12.42 -7.51 -3.28
CA GLU A 71 12.37 -6.04 -3.27
C GLU A 71 11.90 -5.44 -4.61
N ALA A 72 12.30 -6.03 -5.74
CA ALA A 72 11.87 -5.58 -7.07
C ALA A 72 10.34 -5.65 -7.26
N MET A 73 9.68 -6.62 -6.63
CA MET A 73 8.23 -6.86 -6.72
C MET A 73 7.45 -6.19 -5.59
N ASP A 74 8.12 -5.50 -4.66
CA ASP A 74 7.53 -4.91 -3.47
C ASP A 74 7.75 -3.38 -3.45
N PRO A 75 6.75 -2.59 -3.89
CA PRO A 75 6.89 -1.14 -3.91
C PRO A 75 6.97 -0.54 -2.50
N TRP A 76 6.45 -1.21 -1.48
CA TRP A 76 6.54 -0.71 -0.11
C TRP A 76 7.95 -0.79 0.45
N LEU A 77 8.73 -1.79 0.05
CA LEU A 77 10.15 -1.86 0.40
C LEU A 77 11.00 -0.82 -0.34
N ARG A 78 10.51 -0.33 -1.48
CA ARG A 78 11.15 0.69 -2.32
C ARG A 78 10.50 2.07 -2.18
N ILE A 79 9.83 2.33 -1.05
CA ILE A 79 9.02 3.54 -0.84
C ILE A 79 9.75 4.87 -1.07
N LYS A 80 11.08 4.89 -0.92
CA LYS A 80 11.90 6.07 -1.23
C LYS A 80 11.71 6.54 -2.68
N ASP A 81 11.62 5.58 -3.60
CA ASP A 81 11.54 5.85 -5.03
C ASP A 81 10.07 5.86 -5.46
N THR A 82 9.29 4.91 -4.96
CA THR A 82 7.93 4.67 -5.44
C THR A 82 6.89 5.65 -4.88
N LEU A 83 7.15 6.37 -3.78
CA LEU A 83 6.18 7.36 -3.27
C LEU A 83 6.01 8.52 -4.25
N PHE A 84 7.11 9.12 -4.71
CA PHE A 84 7.06 10.28 -5.58
C PHE A 84 6.52 9.94 -6.97
N GLU A 85 6.94 8.79 -7.52
CA GLU A 85 6.37 8.23 -8.75
C GLU A 85 4.86 8.02 -8.63
N PHE A 86 4.41 7.42 -7.52
CA PHE A 86 2.99 7.23 -7.24
C PHE A 86 2.25 8.55 -7.19
N LEU A 87 2.73 9.54 -6.41
CA LEU A 87 2.05 10.82 -6.27
C LEU A 87 1.89 11.53 -7.62
N GLN A 88 2.92 11.49 -8.45
CA GLN A 88 2.86 12.08 -9.79
C GLN A 88 1.87 11.36 -10.70
N GLY A 89 1.97 10.03 -10.79
CA GLY A 89 1.13 9.22 -11.65
C GLY A 89 -0.33 9.24 -11.22
N TYR A 90 -0.59 9.11 -9.92
CA TYR A 90 -1.93 9.21 -9.34
C TYR A 90 -2.57 10.57 -9.62
N THR A 91 -1.84 11.67 -9.39
CA THR A 91 -2.33 13.02 -9.66
C THR A 91 -2.66 13.20 -11.14
N LYS A 92 -1.75 12.79 -12.02
CA LYS A 92 -1.95 12.88 -13.46
C LYS A 92 -3.19 12.10 -13.91
N ALA A 93 -3.33 10.85 -13.46
CA ALA A 93 -4.46 10.00 -13.82
C ALA A 93 -5.80 10.58 -13.36
N ALA A 94 -5.86 11.13 -12.15
CA ALA A 94 -7.07 11.76 -11.62
C ALA A 94 -7.46 13.03 -12.41
N VAL A 95 -6.48 13.87 -12.75
CA VAL A 95 -6.71 15.07 -13.58
C VAL A 95 -7.16 14.69 -14.99
N ASP A 96 -6.51 13.70 -15.61
CA ASP A 96 -6.87 13.20 -16.94
C ASP A 96 -8.30 12.60 -16.92
N ALA A 97 -8.71 12.00 -15.81
CA ALA A 97 -10.07 11.49 -15.58
C ALA A 97 -11.09 12.58 -15.18
N LYS A 98 -10.66 13.84 -15.03
CA LYS A 98 -11.48 14.96 -14.53
C LYS A 98 -12.11 14.69 -13.15
N ASP A 99 -11.37 14.02 -12.28
CA ASP A 99 -11.79 13.79 -10.90
C ASP A 99 -11.80 15.11 -10.12
N THR A 100 -13.01 15.63 -9.85
CA THR A 100 -13.21 16.87 -9.11
C THR A 100 -12.97 16.72 -7.61
N GLN A 101 -12.81 15.51 -7.09
CA GLN A 101 -12.56 15.26 -5.67
C GLN A 101 -11.07 15.36 -5.31
N LEU A 102 -10.17 15.36 -6.30
CA LEU A 102 -8.75 15.52 -6.03
C LEU A 102 -8.41 16.98 -5.69
N THR A 103 -8.25 17.26 -4.40
CA THR A 103 -7.73 18.53 -3.87
C THR A 103 -6.26 18.39 -3.46
N GLY A 104 -5.56 19.52 -3.32
CA GLY A 104 -4.20 19.53 -2.76
C GLY A 104 -4.13 18.94 -1.34
N GLU A 105 -5.16 19.19 -0.53
CA GLU A 105 -5.26 18.61 0.81
C GLU A 105 -5.51 17.09 0.79
N ALA A 106 -6.38 16.61 -0.10
CA ALA A 106 -6.61 15.18 -0.29
C ALA A 106 -5.31 14.47 -0.68
N LEU A 107 -4.52 15.06 -1.58
CA LEU A 107 -3.22 14.53 -1.99
C LEU A 107 -2.20 14.53 -0.84
N ARG A 108 -2.17 15.60 -0.03
CA ARG A 108 -1.33 15.71 1.17
C ARG A 108 -1.68 14.64 2.21
N ASN A 109 -2.98 14.44 2.44
CA ASN A 109 -3.51 13.44 3.34
C ASN A 109 -3.20 12.01 2.86
N LEU A 110 -3.29 11.77 1.56
CA LEU A 110 -2.91 10.50 0.93
C LEU A 110 -1.41 10.22 1.11
N ALA A 111 -0.54 11.18 0.80
CA ALA A 111 0.91 11.05 0.98
C ALA A 111 1.28 10.73 2.44
N ALA A 112 0.71 11.47 3.40
CA ALA A 112 0.96 11.24 4.82
C ALA A 112 0.48 9.85 5.29
N ALA A 113 -0.68 9.40 4.80
CA ALA A 113 -1.21 8.08 5.10
C ALA A 113 -0.31 6.97 4.53
N ILE A 114 0.16 7.11 3.28
CA ILE A 114 1.09 6.14 2.66
C ILE A 114 2.39 6.05 3.45
N ILE A 115 2.97 7.18 3.88
CA ILE A 115 4.20 7.17 4.70
C ILE A 115 3.95 6.42 6.03
N ARG A 116 2.78 6.64 6.67
CA ARG A 116 2.43 5.94 7.91
C ARG A 116 2.30 4.43 7.69
N VAL A 117 1.65 4.01 6.61
CA VAL A 117 1.52 2.60 6.22
C VAL A 117 2.90 1.99 5.95
N ALA A 118 3.73 2.66 5.14
CA ALA A 118 5.06 2.20 4.78
C ALA A 118 5.98 2.00 6.00
N LYS A 119 5.88 2.86 7.03
CA LYS A 119 6.61 2.67 8.29
C LYS A 119 6.31 1.33 8.94
N GLU A 120 5.04 1.00 9.09
CA GLU A 120 4.64 -0.28 9.70
C GLU A 120 4.92 -1.46 8.78
N ASP A 121 4.79 -1.25 7.47
CA ASP A 121 5.02 -2.30 6.49
C ASP A 121 6.48 -2.74 6.43
N LEU A 122 7.41 -1.78 6.38
CA LEU A 122 8.85 -2.02 6.46
C LEU A 122 9.22 -2.71 7.77
N ALA A 123 8.68 -2.24 8.90
CA ALA A 123 8.94 -2.86 10.20
C ALA A 123 8.38 -4.29 10.26
N GLY A 124 7.22 -4.54 9.64
CA GLY A 124 6.62 -5.87 9.51
C GLY A 124 7.44 -6.81 8.62
N ALA A 125 8.12 -6.26 7.61
CA ALA A 125 9.06 -6.97 6.77
C ALA A 125 10.47 -7.14 7.40
N GLY A 126 10.67 -6.67 8.65
CA GLY A 126 11.97 -6.72 9.33
C GLY A 126 13.02 -5.75 8.76
N ARG A 127 12.58 -4.68 8.10
CA ARG A 127 13.44 -3.65 7.51
C ARG A 127 13.46 -2.38 8.36
N SER A 128 14.57 -1.65 8.28
CA SER A 128 14.66 -0.32 8.91
C SER A 128 13.74 0.67 8.18
N ASN A 129 12.96 1.41 8.96
CA ASN A 129 12.12 2.50 8.48
C ASN A 129 12.63 3.89 8.94
N ALA A 130 13.86 3.96 9.49
CA ALA A 130 14.42 5.18 10.07
C ALA A 130 14.52 6.34 9.05
N PHE A 131 14.66 6.01 7.77
CA PHE A 131 14.70 7.00 6.69
C PHE A 131 13.35 7.66 6.40
N LEU A 132 12.23 7.11 6.91
CA LEU A 132 10.92 7.73 6.83
C LEU A 132 10.77 8.77 7.96
N ASP A 133 11.77 9.60 8.15
CA ASP A 133 11.80 10.62 9.19
C ASP A 133 10.99 11.87 8.78
N ASP A 134 11.08 12.92 9.59
CA ASP A 134 10.40 14.18 9.32
C ASP A 134 10.98 14.90 8.09
N SER A 135 12.25 14.67 7.74
CA SER A 135 12.85 15.23 6.53
C SER A 135 12.22 14.61 5.28
N PHE A 136 12.14 13.27 5.21
CA PHE A 136 11.47 12.58 4.11
C PHE A 136 10.00 12.99 4.01
N ARG A 137 9.30 13.08 5.15
CA ARG A 137 7.92 13.56 5.19
C ARG A 137 7.81 14.97 4.62
N THR A 138 8.70 15.88 5.00
CA THR A 138 8.71 17.27 4.52
C THR A 138 8.91 17.32 3.02
N SER A 139 9.89 16.59 2.48
CA SER A 139 10.11 16.51 1.03
C SER A 139 8.91 15.95 0.28
N ALA A 140 8.21 14.96 0.83
CA ALA A 140 6.97 14.46 0.24
C ALA A 140 5.86 15.52 0.23
N MET A 141 5.70 16.31 1.30
CA MET A 141 4.69 17.37 1.34
C MET A 141 5.04 18.53 0.38
N GLU A 142 6.31 18.91 0.26
CA GLU A 142 6.76 19.92 -0.71
C GLU A 142 6.51 19.47 -2.16
N TYR A 143 6.72 18.18 -2.42
CA TYR A 143 6.40 17.61 -3.72
C TYR A 143 4.89 17.64 -4.01
N VAL A 144 4.05 17.33 -3.01
CA VAL A 144 2.59 17.49 -3.12
C VAL A 144 2.20 18.93 -3.46
N GLU A 145 2.83 19.93 -2.83
CA GLU A 145 2.58 21.34 -3.16
C GLU A 145 3.00 21.69 -4.60
N THR A 146 4.10 21.11 -5.06
CA THR A 146 4.56 21.26 -6.45
C THR A 146 3.56 20.67 -7.44
N LEU A 147 3.03 19.48 -7.16
CA LEU A 147 1.99 18.84 -7.97
C LEU A 147 0.70 19.66 -7.95
N ARG A 148 0.27 20.14 -6.78
CA ARG A 148 -0.90 21.01 -6.64
C ARG A 148 -0.82 22.22 -7.55
N ALA A 149 0.33 22.92 -7.53
CA ALA A 149 0.55 24.09 -8.38
C ALA A 149 0.61 23.71 -9.88
N THR A 150 1.31 22.63 -10.22
CA THR A 150 1.48 22.17 -11.61
C THR A 150 0.16 21.80 -12.27
N TYR A 151 -0.73 21.15 -11.52
CA TYR A 151 -2.03 20.67 -12.01
C TYR A 151 -3.20 21.61 -11.64
N ASN A 152 -2.93 22.76 -11.03
CA ASN A 152 -3.94 23.71 -10.54
C ASN A 152 -5.03 23.05 -9.67
N LEU A 153 -4.63 22.13 -8.79
CA LEU A 153 -5.58 21.43 -7.93
C LEU A 153 -6.23 22.41 -6.95
N PRO A 154 -7.55 22.30 -6.71
CA PRO A 154 -8.24 23.14 -5.75
C PRO A 154 -7.69 22.95 -4.33
N GLN A 155 -7.74 24.02 -3.53
CA GLN A 155 -7.72 23.87 -2.07
C GLN A 155 -9.04 23.25 -1.66
N ALA A 156 -9.03 22.34 -0.68
CA ALA A 156 -10.29 21.85 -0.13
C ALA A 156 -11.10 23.04 0.38
N GLN A 157 -12.39 23.09 0.06
CA GLN A 157 -13.28 23.95 0.83
C GLN A 157 -13.35 23.35 2.25
N PRO A 158 -13.35 24.17 3.31
CA PRO A 158 -13.63 23.66 4.65
C PRO A 158 -14.98 22.94 4.58
N ASP A 159 -14.98 21.64 4.87
CA ASP A 159 -16.20 20.84 4.89
C ASP A 159 -17.16 21.48 5.89
N SER A 160 -18.30 21.97 5.40
CA SER A 160 -19.41 22.45 6.25
C SER A 160 -20.26 21.28 6.77
N SER A 161 -19.61 20.17 7.16
CA SER A 161 -20.30 18.97 7.63
C SER A 161 -19.57 18.31 8.80
N GLU A 162 -19.45 19.06 9.89
CA GLU A 162 -19.49 18.50 11.24
C GLU A 162 -20.89 18.81 11.81
N GLU A 163 -21.90 18.04 11.40
CA GLU A 163 -23.04 17.80 12.30
C GLU A 163 -22.62 16.61 13.16
N GLU A 164 -22.23 16.95 14.40
CA GLU A 164 -22.12 16.05 15.53
C GLU A 164 -23.44 15.27 15.69
N GLU A 165 -23.45 13.97 15.41
CA GLU A 165 -24.44 13.08 16.03
C GLU A 165 -23.83 12.52 17.32
N GLU A 166 -24.08 13.22 18.42
CA GLU A 166 -24.15 12.62 19.74
C GLU A 166 -25.27 11.58 19.77
N ALA A 167 -24.93 10.32 20.14
CA ALA A 167 -25.84 9.35 20.74
C ALA A 167 -25.07 8.32 21.59
#